data_AF-I4GB03-F1
#
_entry.id   AF-I4GB03-F1
#
_cell.length_a   1.000
_cell.length_b   1.000
_cell.length_c   1.000
_cell.angle_alpha   90.00
_cell.angle_beta   90.00
_cell.angle_gamma   90.00
#
_symmetry.space_group_name_H-M   'P 1'
#
loop_
_entity.id
_entity.type
_entity.pdbx_description
1 polymer ?
#
loop_
_entity_poly.entity_id
_entity_poly.type
_entity_poly.pdbx_seq_one_letter_code
_entity_poly.pdbx_strand_id
1 'polypeptide(L)'
;MKKRDYKLLLVVTEVYRQQLWMYQNNKQSIEDRIVSLTQPHIRPIVRGKAGKPVEFGAKFSASCIDGYIFLDRISWDNFNESGDLKAQIEAYYDYTGYYPESVHVDKIYRTRENRAWCKERGIRISGSPIRKTSQKC
;
A
#
# COMPACT_ATOMS: atom_id res chain seq x y z
N MET A 1 28.72 26.05 -2.85
CA MET A 1 27.61 25.27 -3.44
C MET A 1 26.38 25.38 -2.55
N LYS A 2 25.17 25.66 -3.09
CA LYS A 2 23.97 25.76 -2.26
C LYS A 2 23.54 24.37 -1.79
N LYS A 3 22.90 24.26 -0.62
CA LYS A 3 22.41 22.98 -0.06
C LYS A 3 21.52 22.19 -1.03
N ARG A 4 20.70 22.90 -1.82
CA ARG A 4 19.84 22.32 -2.85
C ARG A 4 20.65 21.69 -3.99
N ASP A 5 21.68 22.39 -4.46
CA ASP A 5 22.52 21.92 -5.57
C ASP A 5 23.31 20.67 -5.16
N TYR A 6 23.82 20.66 -3.91
CA TYR A 6 24.46 19.47 -3.34
C TYR A 6 23.52 18.28 -3.29
N LYS A 7 22.29 18.46 -2.78
CA LYS A 7 21.28 17.39 -2.74
C LYS A 7 20.95 16.88 -4.14
N LEU A 8 20.79 17.78 -5.12
CA LEU A 8 20.50 17.40 -6.49
C LEU A 8 21.66 16.61 -7.11
N LEU A 9 22.90 17.01 -6.85
CA LEU A 9 24.09 16.30 -7.30
C LEU A 9 24.11 14.86 -6.76
N LEU A 10 23.82 14.66 -5.46
CA LEU A 10 23.72 13.32 -4.87
C LEU A 10 22.64 12.46 -5.55
N VAL A 11 21.47 13.05 -5.80
CA VAL A 11 20.36 12.36 -6.45
C VAL A 11 20.70 11.97 -7.90
N VAL A 12 21.30 12.88 -8.67
CA VAL A 12 21.70 12.62 -10.07
C VAL A 12 22.77 11.53 -10.14
N THR A 13 23.75 11.56 -9.24
CA THR A 13 24.78 10.51 -9.15
C THR A 13 24.14 9.14 -8.88
N GLU A 14 23.16 9.08 -7.97
CA GLU A 14 22.45 7.83 -7.69
C GLU A 14 21.59 7.36 -8.88
N VAL A 15 20.90 8.27 -9.57
CA VAL A 15 20.16 7.94 -10.80
C VAL A 15 21.10 7.35 -11.85
N TYR A 16 22.28 7.95 -12.05
CA TYR A 16 23.28 7.43 -12.97
C TYR A 16 23.72 6.01 -12.58
N ARG A 17 24.02 5.77 -11.30
CA ARG A 17 24.38 4.45 -10.77
C ARG A 17 23.27 3.42 -11.03
N GLN A 18 22.02 3.76 -10.73
CA GLN A 18 20.86 2.87 -10.94
C GLN A 18 20.68 2.52 -12.41
N GLN A 19 20.77 3.51 -13.31
CA GLN A 19 20.64 3.30 -14.76
C GLN A 19 21.78 2.44 -15.33
N LEU A 20 23.02 2.70 -14.93
CA LEU A 20 24.17 1.92 -15.35
C LEU A 20 24.03 0.46 -14.91
N TRP A 21 23.63 0.22 -13.66
CA TRP A 21 23.40 -1.13 -13.15
C TRP A 21 22.32 -1.86 -13.94
N MET A 22 21.17 -1.20 -14.18
CA MET A 22 20.06 -1.76 -14.95
C MET A 22 20.48 -2.13 -16.36
N TYR A 23 21.25 -1.27 -17.03
CA TYR A 23 21.81 -1.51 -18.35
C TYR A 23 22.77 -2.71 -18.36
N GLN A 24 23.77 -2.71 -17.48
CA GLN A 24 24.79 -3.77 -17.41
C GLN A 24 24.20 -5.15 -17.06
N ASN A 25 23.14 -5.18 -16.27
CA ASN A 25 22.49 -6.42 -15.82
C ASN A 25 21.28 -6.83 -16.69
N ASN A 26 20.98 -6.08 -17.76
CA ASN A 26 19.80 -6.25 -18.59
C ASN A 26 18.49 -6.37 -17.76
N LYS A 27 18.34 -5.48 -16.76
CA LYS A 27 17.17 -5.42 -15.87
C LYS A 27 16.34 -4.17 -16.15
N GLN A 28 15.03 -4.28 -16.03
CA GLN A 28 14.07 -3.17 -16.21
C GLN A 28 13.61 -2.54 -14.88
N SER A 29 14.04 -3.10 -13.75
CA SER A 29 13.73 -2.63 -12.41
C SER A 29 14.94 -2.73 -11.49
N ILE A 30 14.94 -1.88 -10.47
CA ILE A 30 15.87 -1.89 -9.34
C ILE A 30 15.08 -1.47 -8.10
N GLU A 31 15.48 -1.96 -6.94
CA GLU A 31 14.95 -1.51 -5.65
C GLU A 31 15.25 -0.02 -5.44
N ASP A 32 14.34 0.69 -4.77
CA ASP A 32 14.47 2.13 -4.51
C ASP A 32 14.74 2.99 -5.76
N ARG A 33 14.18 2.59 -6.90
CA ARG A 33 14.34 3.31 -8.17
C ARG A 33 13.91 4.77 -8.01
N ILE A 34 14.83 5.69 -8.27
CA ILE A 34 14.56 7.13 -8.31
C ILE A 34 13.87 7.46 -9.63
N VAL A 35 12.67 8.03 -9.52
CA VAL A 35 11.84 8.46 -10.66
C VAL A 35 11.64 9.97 -10.72
N SER A 36 12.10 10.70 -9.69
CA SER A 36 12.02 12.16 -9.62
C SER A 36 13.27 12.73 -8.96
N LEU A 37 13.89 13.71 -9.62
CA LEU A 37 15.07 14.40 -9.09
C LEU A 37 14.72 15.33 -7.91
N THR A 38 13.52 15.90 -7.92
CA THR A 38 13.06 16.82 -6.87
C THR A 38 12.47 16.08 -5.67
N GLN A 39 11.88 14.90 -5.91
CA GLN A 39 11.25 14.06 -4.90
C GLN A 39 11.80 12.61 -5.00
N PRO A 40 13.07 12.39 -4.61
CA PRO A 40 13.73 11.10 -4.78
C PRO A 40 13.18 9.98 -3.88
N HIS A 41 12.27 10.29 -2.95
CA HIS A 41 11.59 9.33 -2.08
C HIS A 41 10.32 8.74 -2.71
N ILE A 42 9.80 9.35 -3.79
CA ILE A 42 8.64 8.80 -4.51
C ILE A 42 9.05 7.50 -5.18
N ARG A 43 8.24 6.45 -4.98
CA ARG A 43 8.44 5.14 -5.62
C ARG A 43 7.37 4.90 -6.69
N PRO A 44 7.71 4.17 -7.76
CA PRO A 44 6.71 3.62 -8.67
C PRO A 44 5.89 2.54 -7.98
N ILE A 45 4.55 2.63 -8.05
CA ILE A 45 3.63 1.64 -7.48
C ILE A 45 2.86 0.97 -8.62
N VAL A 46 3.09 -0.33 -8.82
CA VAL A 46 2.40 -1.10 -9.87
C VAL A 46 0.95 -1.38 -9.47
N ARG A 47 0.00 -1.00 -10.33
CA ARG A 47 -1.43 -1.26 -10.15
C ARG A 47 -1.92 -2.31 -11.13
N GLY A 48 -2.76 -3.22 -10.66
CA GLY A 48 -3.41 -4.25 -11.49
C GLY A 48 -4.73 -3.79 -12.15
N LYS A 49 -4.96 -2.48 -12.31
CA LYS A 49 -6.19 -1.93 -12.91
C LYS A 49 -5.97 -1.63 -14.40
N ALA A 50 -7.03 -1.76 -15.21
CA ALA A 50 -6.96 -1.38 -16.62
C ALA A 50 -6.65 0.13 -16.76
N GLY A 51 -5.68 0.48 -17.62
CA GLY A 51 -5.23 1.86 -17.82
C GLY A 51 -3.76 2.06 -17.46
N LYS A 52 -3.46 3.01 -16.58
CA LYS A 52 -2.09 3.34 -16.18
C LYS A 52 -1.52 2.21 -15.29
N PRO A 53 -0.45 1.50 -15.71
CA PRO A 53 0.07 0.36 -14.97
C PRO A 53 0.85 0.76 -13.71
N VAL A 54 1.30 2.02 -13.62
CA VAL A 54 2.10 2.54 -12.52
C VAL A 54 1.55 3.89 -12.07
N GLU A 55 1.39 4.03 -10.76
CA GLU A 55 1.05 5.28 -10.08
C GLU A 55 2.26 5.75 -9.25
N PHE A 56 2.28 7.05 -8.94
CA PHE A 56 3.32 7.69 -8.13
C PHE A 56 2.64 8.48 -7.02
N GLY A 57 3.19 8.41 -5.82
CA GLY A 57 2.67 9.15 -4.69
C GLY A 57 2.74 8.37 -3.39
N ALA A 58 2.23 8.99 -2.34
CA ALA A 58 2.05 8.32 -1.06
C ALA A 58 0.89 7.33 -1.16
N LYS A 59 1.13 6.12 -0.70
CA LYS A 59 0.11 5.10 -0.46
C LYS A 59 -0.34 5.22 0.98
N PHE A 60 -1.65 5.22 1.22
CA PHE A 60 -2.18 5.27 2.57
C PHE A 60 -3.30 4.27 2.80
N SER A 61 -3.41 3.79 4.04
CA SER A 61 -4.55 3.06 4.54
C SER A 61 -5.35 3.98 5.45
N ALA A 62 -6.67 3.94 5.31
CA ALA A 62 -7.57 4.75 6.10
C ALA A 62 -8.82 3.95 6.47
N SER A 63 -9.34 4.23 7.65
CA SER A 63 -10.58 3.70 8.17
C SER A 63 -11.60 4.82 8.36
N CYS A 64 -12.88 4.48 8.34
CA CYS A 64 -13.98 5.43 8.57
C CYS A 64 -14.84 4.91 9.71
N ILE A 65 -14.94 5.71 10.78
CA ILE A 65 -15.69 5.38 11.99
C ILE A 65 -16.62 6.56 12.26
N ASP A 66 -17.94 6.32 12.28
CA ASP A 66 -18.97 7.32 12.56
C ASP A 66 -18.82 8.64 11.77
N GLY A 67 -18.39 8.54 10.51
CA GLY A 67 -18.19 9.69 9.61
C GLY A 67 -16.83 10.37 9.74
N TYR A 68 -15.99 9.96 10.69
CA TYR A 68 -14.61 10.42 10.84
C TYR A 68 -13.65 9.52 10.08
N ILE A 69 -12.70 10.13 9.37
CA ILE A 69 -11.66 9.42 8.62
C ILE A 69 -10.40 9.37 9.48
N PHE A 70 -9.93 8.16 9.75
CA PHE A 70 -8.68 7.90 10.46
C PHE A 70 -7.63 7.43 9.47
N LEU A 71 -6.45 7.99 9.59
CA LEU A 71 -5.32 7.72 8.72
C LEU A 71 -4.38 6.75 9.42
N ASP A 72 -4.53 5.46 9.09
CA ASP A 72 -3.87 4.39 9.84
C ASP A 72 -2.41 4.20 9.43
N ARG A 73 -2.10 4.40 8.14
CA ARG A 73 -0.74 4.27 7.61
C ARG A 73 -0.53 5.17 6.41
N ILE A 74 0.61 5.87 6.35
CA ILE A 74 1.12 6.50 5.12
C ILE A 74 2.51 5.95 4.83
N SER A 75 2.77 5.57 3.58
CA SER A 75 4.09 5.21 3.10
C SER A 75 4.30 5.69 1.66
N TRP A 76 5.54 5.99 1.30
CA TRP A 76 5.94 6.18 -0.11
C TRP A 76 6.32 4.87 -0.78
N ASP A 77 6.49 3.80 0.01
CA ASP A 77 6.73 2.45 -0.45
C ASP A 77 5.41 1.69 -0.62
N ASN A 78 5.42 0.71 -1.52
CA ASN A 78 4.28 -0.18 -1.69
C ASN A 78 4.20 -1.15 -0.49
N PHE A 79 3.05 -1.19 0.19
CA PHE A 79 2.76 -2.16 1.25
C PHE A 79 1.46 -2.90 0.95
N ASN A 80 1.30 -4.11 1.47
CA ASN A 80 0.05 -4.85 1.35
C ASN A 80 -0.94 -4.38 2.43
N GLU A 81 -2.00 -3.69 2.00
CA GLU A 81 -3.01 -3.13 2.90
C GLU A 81 -3.76 -4.20 3.70
N SER A 82 -3.85 -5.43 3.20
CA SER A 82 -4.62 -6.48 3.89
C SER A 82 -4.08 -6.85 5.25
N GLY A 83 -2.80 -6.56 5.53
CA GLY A 83 -2.17 -6.78 6.83
C GLY A 83 -2.63 -5.80 7.90
N ASP A 84 -3.18 -4.64 7.52
CA ASP A 84 -3.49 -3.57 8.47
C ASP A 84 -4.86 -3.77 9.17
N LEU A 85 -5.72 -4.66 8.65
CA LEU A 85 -7.10 -4.83 9.12
C LEU A 85 -7.20 -5.12 10.63
N LYS A 86 -6.39 -6.05 11.12
CA LYS A 86 -6.46 -6.49 12.51
C LYS A 86 -6.07 -5.35 13.44
N ALA A 87 -4.99 -4.64 13.11
CA ALA A 87 -4.53 -3.49 13.88
C ALA A 87 -5.57 -2.35 13.88
N GLN A 88 -6.23 -2.10 12.75
CA GLN A 88 -7.32 -1.13 12.65
C GLN A 88 -8.53 -1.49 13.53
N ILE A 89 -8.91 -2.77 13.56
CA ILE A 89 -10.04 -3.23 14.40
C ILE A 89 -9.67 -3.21 15.89
N GLU A 90 -8.44 -3.58 16.26
CA GLU A 90 -7.99 -3.45 17.64
C GLU A 90 -7.91 -1.97 18.07
N ALA A 91 -7.44 -1.06 17.20
CA ALA A 91 -7.47 0.38 17.48
C ALA A 91 -8.92 0.90 17.67
N TYR A 92 -9.88 0.37 16.91
CA TYR A 92 -11.30 0.66 17.15
C TYR A 92 -11.76 0.18 18.53
N TYR A 93 -11.38 -1.03 18.93
CA TYR A 93 -11.68 -1.57 20.24
C TYR A 93 -11.07 -0.71 21.36
N ASP A 94 -9.81 -0.30 21.22
CA ASP A 94 -9.14 0.56 22.19
C ASP A 94 -9.83 1.93 22.32
N TYR A 95 -10.36 2.45 21.22
CA TYR A 95 -11.07 3.73 21.20
C TYR A 95 -12.51 3.65 21.75
N THR A 96 -13.23 2.57 21.47
CA THR A 96 -14.68 2.46 21.76
C THR A 96 -15.02 1.56 22.95
N GLY A 97 -14.10 0.68 23.33
CA GLY A 97 -14.30 -0.36 24.36
C GLY A 97 -15.02 -1.61 23.86
N TYR A 98 -15.32 -1.73 22.56
CA TYR A 98 -15.99 -2.90 21.99
C TYR A 98 -15.57 -3.19 20.54
N TYR A 99 -15.79 -4.43 20.09
CA TYR A 99 -15.57 -4.79 18.68
C TYR A 99 -16.77 -4.38 17.82
N PRO A 100 -16.54 -3.95 16.57
CA PRO A 100 -17.64 -3.56 15.69
C PRO A 100 -18.48 -4.78 15.30
N GLU A 101 -19.80 -4.62 15.19
CA GLU A 101 -20.68 -5.70 14.70
C GLU A 101 -20.33 -6.11 13.27
N SER A 102 -19.93 -5.14 12.43
CA SER A 102 -19.52 -5.39 11.06
C SER A 102 -18.47 -4.41 10.54
N VAL A 103 -17.63 -4.90 9.64
CA VAL A 103 -16.60 -4.13 8.94
C VAL A 103 -16.82 -4.21 7.43
N HIS A 104 -16.77 -3.07 6.77
CA HIS A 104 -16.96 -2.95 5.32
C HIS A 104 -15.61 -2.67 4.68
N VAL A 105 -15.10 -3.62 3.91
CA VAL A 105 -13.72 -3.60 3.44
C VAL A 105 -13.60 -3.87 1.95
N ASP A 106 -12.54 -3.33 1.36
CA ASP A 106 -12.14 -3.66 0.00
C ASP A 106 -11.76 -5.13 -0.15
N LYS A 107 -11.82 -5.64 -1.39
CA LYS A 107 -11.55 -7.04 -1.71
C LYS A 107 -10.19 -7.55 -1.17
N ILE A 108 -9.16 -6.70 -1.17
CA ILE A 108 -7.80 -7.07 -0.73
C ILE A 108 -7.75 -7.49 0.74
N TYR A 109 -8.58 -6.89 1.59
CA TYR A 109 -8.68 -7.20 3.02
C TYR A 109 -9.39 -8.52 3.32
N ARG A 110 -10.09 -9.11 2.34
CA ARG A 110 -10.87 -10.35 2.51
C ARG A 110 -10.00 -11.60 2.41
N THR A 111 -8.81 -11.61 3.02
CA THR A 111 -7.96 -12.81 3.11
C THR A 111 -8.64 -13.90 3.94
N ARG A 112 -8.18 -15.16 3.83
CA ARG A 112 -8.70 -16.28 4.65
C ARG A 112 -8.44 -16.01 6.14
N GLU A 113 -7.24 -15.53 6.44
CA GLU A 113 -6.79 -15.17 7.79
C GLU A 113 -7.67 -14.09 8.41
N ASN A 114 -7.91 -12.98 7.69
CA ASN A 114 -8.74 -11.88 8.18
C ASN A 114 -10.19 -12.33 8.43
N ARG A 115 -10.73 -13.17 7.56
CA ARG A 115 -12.08 -13.74 7.72
C ARG A 115 -12.18 -14.65 8.94
N ALA A 116 -11.20 -15.52 9.16
CA ALA A 116 -11.16 -16.38 10.33
C ALA A 116 -11.08 -15.55 11.62
N TRP A 117 -10.17 -14.59 11.66
CA TRP A 117 -9.96 -13.70 12.80
C TRP A 117 -11.21 -12.87 13.15
N CYS A 118 -11.91 -12.32 12.14
CA CYS A 118 -13.17 -11.61 12.35
C CYS A 118 -14.27 -12.54 12.86
N LYS A 119 -14.36 -13.75 12.30
CA LYS A 119 -15.37 -14.75 12.69
C LYS A 119 -15.21 -15.19 14.15
N GLU A 120 -13.98 -15.38 14.61
CA GLU A 120 -13.66 -15.71 16.01
C GLU A 120 -14.14 -14.64 17.00
N ARG A 121 -14.21 -13.38 16.56
CA ARG A 121 -14.66 -12.22 17.35
C ARG A 121 -16.11 -11.82 17.09
N GLY A 122 -16.86 -12.60 16.32
CA GLY A 122 -18.26 -12.29 15.97
C GLY A 122 -18.43 -11.10 15.01
N ILE A 123 -17.37 -10.66 14.34
CA ILE A 123 -17.38 -9.50 13.44
C ILE A 123 -17.79 -9.93 12.03
N ARG A 124 -18.84 -9.31 11.49
CA ARG A 124 -19.30 -9.55 10.10
C ARG A 124 -18.45 -8.76 9.10
N ILE A 125 -17.76 -9.45 8.21
CA ILE A 125 -16.96 -8.84 7.14
C ILE A 125 -17.74 -8.74 5.82
N SER A 126 -18.11 -7.51 5.46
CA SER A 126 -18.84 -7.16 4.23
C SER A 126 -17.90 -6.62 3.17
N GLY A 127 -18.19 -6.90 1.89
CA GLY A 127 -17.44 -6.37 0.75
C GLY A 127 -17.78 -7.09 -0.55
N SER A 128 -17.34 -6.54 -1.69
CA SER A 128 -17.62 -7.13 -3.01
C SER A 128 -17.21 -8.61 -3.08
N PRO A 129 -18.02 -9.48 -3.70
CA PRO A 129 -17.74 -10.90 -3.78
C PRO A 129 -16.35 -11.16 -4.36
N ILE A 130 -15.65 -12.13 -3.77
CA ILE A 130 -14.46 -12.67 -4.41
C ILE A 130 -14.95 -13.41 -5.64
N ARG A 131 -14.58 -12.93 -6.84
CA ARG A 131 -14.77 -13.70 -8.08
C ARG A 131 -14.16 -15.09 -7.83
N LYS A 132 -15.01 -16.11 -7.73
CA LYS A 132 -14.56 -17.50 -7.78
C LYS A 132 -14.01 -17.69 -9.18
N THR A 133 -12.72 -17.93 -9.32
CA THR A 133 -12.20 -18.48 -10.58
C THR A 133 -12.80 -19.87 -10.67
N SER A 134 -13.83 -20.02 -11.50
CA SER A 134 -14.31 -21.34 -11.89
C SER A 134 -13.11 -22.05 -12.52
N GLN A 135 -12.64 -23.12 -11.89
CA GLN A 135 -11.74 -24.07 -12.52
C GLN A 135 -12.42 -24.46 -13.84
N LYS A 136 -11.81 -24.10 -14.97
CA LYS A 136 -12.28 -24.59 -16.27
C LYS A 136 -12.15 -26.10 -16.23
N CYS A 137 -13.27 -26.81 -16.39
CA CYS A 137 -13.31 -28.19 -16.84
C CYS A 137 -12.72 -28.29 -18.26
#